data_AF-A0A7W9YAK9-F1
#
_entry.id   AF-A0A7W9YAK9-F1
#
_cell.length_a   1.000
_cell.length_b   1.000
_cell.length_c   1.000
_cell.angle_alpha   90.00
_cell.angle_beta   90.00
_cell.angle_gamma   90.00
#
_symmetry.space_group_name_H-M   'P 1'
#
loop_
_entity.id
_entity.type
_entity.pdbx_description
1 polymer ?
#
loop_
_entity_poly.entity_id
_entity_poly.type
_entity_poly.pdbx_seq_one_letter_code
_entity_poly.pdbx_strand_id
1 'polypeptide(L)'
;MSATHLSNDIRAAEVLALMPAMRKAASLTILALLVFFSFAGINKAAAAINGVAVTSVNLRAGPSTRYPVVMVMPQSASLAVYGCTGDRSWCDVSWSGARGWVAASYIQVFYNGRPTVLTASIAPVVGIATVAFSVAYWDAHYHSQPWYGHWDRYYVGGGSRSVVAGCGDRGCGAAAVTRGPYGGTRAAAAGCHDGNCGGAAVTRGPNGGGRAAVGGCGPEKCGGASVTRGPLGNTRIRHGSFDRP
;
A
#
# COMPACT_ATOMS: atom_id res chain seq x y z
N MET A 1 -18.48 -75.92 7.60
CA MET A 1 -17.78 -74.62 7.59
C MET A 1 -18.49 -73.66 8.53
N SER A 2 -17.98 -73.49 9.75
CA SER A 2 -18.20 -72.30 10.59
C SER A 2 -17.34 -72.35 11.85
N ALA A 3 -16.70 -71.19 12.10
CA ALA A 3 -16.24 -70.59 13.36
C ALA A 3 -15.69 -71.46 14.50
N THR A 4 -14.46 -71.15 14.95
CA THR A 4 -14.20 -70.28 16.12
C THR A 4 -12.69 -70.29 16.42
N HIS A 5 -12.04 -69.11 16.40
CA HIS A 5 -10.68 -68.92 16.88
C HIS A 5 -10.76 -68.15 18.21
N LEU A 6 -10.23 -68.75 19.28
CA LEU A 6 -10.13 -68.15 20.61
C LEU A 6 -8.72 -67.61 20.84
N SER A 7 -8.70 -66.54 21.65
CA SER A 7 -7.63 -66.01 22.51
C SER A 7 -6.31 -65.56 21.89
N ASN A 8 -6.09 -64.25 21.91
CA ASN A 8 -4.76 -63.69 22.19
C ASN A 8 -4.89 -62.46 23.09
N ASP A 9 -4.85 -62.70 24.40
CA ASP A 9 -4.69 -61.69 25.44
C ASP A 9 -3.21 -61.31 25.54
N ILE A 10 -2.81 -60.18 24.94
CA ILE A 10 -1.66 -59.39 25.43
C ILE A 10 -2.07 -57.92 25.45
N ARG A 11 -2.82 -57.61 26.51
CA ARG A 11 -2.74 -56.41 27.37
C ARG A 11 -2.31 -55.09 26.71
N ALA A 12 -3.31 -54.24 26.55
CA ALA A 12 -3.29 -52.79 26.35
C ALA A 12 -2.59 -51.97 27.48
N ALA A 13 -1.61 -52.54 28.19
CA ALA A 13 -1.06 -51.98 29.43
C ALA A 13 0.23 -51.13 29.25
N GLU A 14 0.90 -51.15 28.09
CA GLU A 14 2.18 -50.42 27.92
C GLU A 14 2.09 -49.11 27.13
N VAL A 15 1.01 -48.86 26.39
CA VAL A 15 0.90 -47.62 25.58
C VAL A 15 0.33 -46.44 26.38
N LEU A 16 -0.24 -46.69 27.56
CA LEU A 16 -0.97 -45.67 28.34
C LEU A 16 -0.08 -44.83 29.29
N ALA A 17 1.23 -45.13 29.38
CA ALA A 17 2.12 -44.53 30.37
C ALA A 17 3.05 -43.43 29.83
N LEU A 18 2.80 -42.87 28.65
CA LEU A 18 3.56 -41.72 28.16
C LEU A 18 2.62 -40.65 27.59
N MET A 19 2.71 -39.48 28.23
CA MET A 19 2.38 -38.14 27.72
C MET A 19 1.01 -37.55 28.09
N PRO A 20 0.79 -37.12 29.36
CA PRO A 20 -0.23 -36.13 29.70
C PRO A 20 0.06 -34.72 29.11
N ALA A 21 1.21 -34.53 28.43
CA ALA A 21 1.64 -33.23 27.88
C ALA A 21 1.10 -32.92 26.47
N MET A 22 0.57 -33.90 25.70
CA MET A 22 0.20 -33.67 24.30
C MET A 22 -1.21 -33.10 24.08
N ARG A 23 -2.10 -33.13 25.08
CA ARG A 23 -3.46 -32.58 24.94
C ARG A 23 -3.49 -31.04 24.87
N LYS A 24 -2.50 -30.36 25.45
CA LYS A 24 -2.42 -28.88 25.44
C LYS A 24 -1.78 -28.33 24.16
N ALA A 25 -0.89 -29.08 23.51
CA ALA A 25 -0.21 -28.65 22.30
C ALA A 25 -1.14 -28.64 21.07
N ALA A 26 -2.06 -29.61 20.97
CA ALA A 26 -3.05 -29.67 19.88
C ALA A 26 -4.08 -28.52 19.94
N SER A 27 -4.40 -28.02 21.13
CA SER A 27 -5.36 -26.92 21.30
C SER A 27 -4.77 -25.54 21.01
N LEU A 28 -3.46 -25.36 21.21
CA LEU A 28 -2.73 -24.13 20.91
C LEU A 28 -2.41 -23.97 19.41
N THR A 29 -2.19 -25.06 18.69
CA THR A 29 -1.96 -25.02 17.23
C THR A 29 -3.23 -24.72 16.43
N ILE A 30 -4.39 -25.21 16.87
CA ILE A 30 -5.69 -24.93 16.24
C ILE A 30 -6.08 -23.44 16.42
N LEU A 31 -5.81 -22.86 17.59
CA LEU A 31 -6.07 -21.44 17.86
C LEU A 31 -5.13 -20.53 17.04
N ALA A 32 -3.85 -20.91 16.89
CA ALA A 32 -2.90 -20.19 16.05
C ALA A 32 -3.29 -20.23 14.56
N LEU A 33 -3.81 -21.35 14.05
CA LEU A 33 -4.30 -21.48 12.67
C LEU A 33 -5.57 -20.64 12.41
N LEU A 34 -6.48 -20.53 13.38
CA LEU A 34 -7.68 -19.68 13.26
C LEU A 34 -7.35 -18.17 13.32
N VAL A 35 -6.35 -17.77 14.11
CA VAL A 35 -5.85 -16.38 14.14
C VAL A 35 -5.10 -16.04 12.84
N PHE A 36 -4.38 -16.99 12.24
CA PHE A 36 -3.74 -16.80 10.93
C PHE A 36 -4.76 -16.73 9.77
N PHE A 37 -5.85 -17.50 9.82
CA PHE A 37 -6.89 -17.46 8.77
C PHE A 37 -7.75 -16.18 8.81
N SER A 38 -7.79 -15.50 9.97
CA SER A 38 -8.53 -14.25 10.15
C SER A 38 -7.83 -13.02 9.53
N PHE A 39 -6.58 -13.15 9.09
CA PHE A 39 -5.82 -12.07 8.44
C PHE A 39 -5.70 -12.21 6.91
N ALA A 40 -6.43 -13.16 6.31
CA ALA A 40 -6.67 -13.16 4.88
C ALA A 40 -7.65 -12.03 4.56
N GLY A 41 -7.11 -10.83 4.28
CA GLY A 41 -7.89 -9.66 3.88
C GLY A 41 -8.80 -10.00 2.71
N ILE A 42 -10.11 -9.99 2.97
CA ILE A 42 -11.14 -10.13 1.95
C ILE A 42 -11.12 -8.83 1.14
N ASN A 43 -10.29 -8.77 0.10
CA ASN A 43 -10.45 -7.75 -0.93
C ASN A 43 -11.77 -8.05 -1.64
N LYS A 44 -12.86 -7.40 -1.22
CA LYS A 44 -14.10 -7.43 -2.00
C LYS A 44 -13.75 -6.93 -3.39
N ALA A 45 -13.79 -7.81 -4.39
CA ALA A 45 -13.78 -7.39 -5.78
C ALA A 45 -14.97 -6.43 -5.94
N ALA A 46 -14.69 -5.16 -6.23
CA ALA A 46 -15.75 -4.21 -6.52
C ALA A 46 -16.47 -4.70 -7.77
N ALA A 47 -17.77 -5.00 -7.64
CA ALA A 47 -18.59 -5.37 -8.78
C ALA A 47 -18.63 -4.18 -9.74
N ALA A 48 -18.24 -4.43 -11.00
CA ALA A 48 -18.30 -3.40 -12.02
C ALA A 48 -19.76 -3.16 -12.44
N ILE A 49 -20.11 -1.91 -12.69
CA ILE A 49 -21.44 -1.50 -13.15
C ILE A 49 -21.33 -1.00 -14.58
N ASN A 50 -22.34 -1.30 -15.41
CA ASN A 50 -22.37 -0.82 -16.78
C ASN A 50 -22.68 0.68 -16.85
N GLY A 51 -21.92 1.39 -17.67
CA GLY A 51 -22.14 2.79 -17.99
C GLY A 51 -21.98 3.06 -19.47
N VAL A 52 -22.32 4.28 -19.88
CA VAL A 52 -22.23 4.75 -21.26
C VAL A 52 -21.57 6.12 -21.27
N ALA A 53 -20.63 6.35 -22.19
CA ALA A 53 -20.03 7.67 -22.41
C ALA A 53 -21.06 8.63 -23.04
N VAL A 54 -21.28 9.78 -22.40
CA VAL A 54 -22.26 10.79 -22.86
C VAL A 54 -21.79 11.50 -24.14
N THR A 55 -20.48 11.58 -24.35
CA THR A 55 -19.83 12.23 -25.51
C THR A 55 -18.48 11.57 -25.77
N SER A 56 -17.78 12.02 -26.82
CA SER A 56 -16.38 11.66 -27.05
C SER A 56 -15.53 12.14 -25.86
N VAL A 57 -14.88 11.21 -25.16
CA VAL A 57 -14.19 11.49 -23.90
C VAL A 57 -12.85 10.76 -23.81
N ASN A 58 -11.87 11.42 -23.21
CA ASN A 58 -10.56 10.85 -22.97
C ASN A 58 -10.61 9.85 -21.80
N LEU A 59 -10.20 8.61 -22.06
CA LEU A 59 -9.80 7.66 -21.03
C LEU A 59 -8.38 8.01 -20.59
N ARG A 60 -8.21 8.45 -19.34
CA ARG A 60 -6.92 8.94 -18.83
C ARG A 60 -6.24 7.93 -17.94
N ALA A 61 -4.92 8.05 -17.82
CA ALA A 61 -4.13 7.16 -16.96
C ALA A 61 -4.32 7.42 -15.45
N GLY A 62 -4.98 8.51 -15.05
CA GLY A 62 -5.23 8.87 -13.66
C GLY A 62 -6.37 9.89 -13.50
N PRO A 63 -6.85 10.14 -12.27
CA PRO A 63 -8.02 10.97 -11.96
C PRO A 63 -7.70 12.48 -12.02
N SER A 64 -7.19 12.95 -13.16
CA SER A 64 -6.92 14.36 -13.44
C SER A 64 -6.64 14.56 -14.93
N THR A 65 -6.88 15.77 -15.43
CA THR A 65 -6.51 16.15 -16.80
C THR A 65 -5.00 16.23 -17.04
N ARG A 66 -4.19 16.20 -15.97
CA ARG A 66 -2.71 16.15 -16.05
C ARG A 66 -2.18 14.79 -16.52
N TYR A 67 -2.93 13.71 -16.30
CA TYR A 67 -2.52 12.38 -16.71
C TYR A 67 -2.63 12.20 -18.23
N PRO A 68 -1.73 11.41 -18.82
CA PRO A 68 -1.76 11.13 -20.25
C PRO A 68 -3.07 10.43 -20.64
N VAL A 69 -3.46 10.63 -21.88
CA VAL A 69 -4.61 9.94 -22.48
C VAL A 69 -4.14 8.53 -22.86
N VAL A 70 -4.86 7.53 -22.35
CA VAL A 70 -4.69 6.12 -22.73
C VAL A 70 -5.32 5.90 -24.10
N MET A 71 -6.56 6.37 -24.26
CA MET A 71 -7.28 6.38 -25.54
C MET A 71 -8.48 7.34 -25.49
N VAL A 72 -9.12 7.55 -26.64
CA VAL A 72 -10.37 8.32 -26.74
C VAL A 72 -11.52 7.35 -26.94
N MET A 73 -12.55 7.47 -26.10
CA MET A 73 -13.78 6.71 -26.24
C MET A 73 -14.80 7.53 -27.03
N PRO A 74 -15.48 6.96 -28.03
CA PRO A 74 -16.53 7.67 -28.75
C PRO A 74 -17.76 7.88 -27.85
N GLN A 75 -18.64 8.79 -28.27
CA GLN A 75 -19.97 8.91 -27.70
C GLN A 75 -20.69 7.56 -27.77
N SER A 76 -21.50 7.27 -26.75
CA SER A 76 -22.26 6.03 -26.60
C SER A 76 -21.39 4.77 -26.40
N ALA A 77 -20.09 4.93 -26.14
CA ALA A 77 -19.22 3.81 -25.75
C ALA A 77 -19.74 3.15 -24.46
N SER A 78 -20.06 1.86 -24.54
CA SER A 78 -20.44 1.06 -23.37
C SER A 78 -19.20 0.65 -22.59
N LEU A 79 -19.13 1.08 -21.32
CA LEU A 79 -17.98 0.92 -20.44
C LEU A 79 -18.38 0.24 -19.14
N ALA A 80 -17.41 -0.35 -18.44
CA ALA A 80 -17.61 -0.88 -17.10
C ALA A 80 -16.98 0.05 -16.07
N VAL A 81 -17.73 0.45 -15.04
CA VAL A 81 -17.32 1.33 -13.94
C VAL A 81 -17.01 0.49 -12.72
N TYR A 82 -15.78 0.55 -12.21
CA TYR A 82 -15.33 -0.27 -11.08
C TYR A 82 -15.33 0.49 -9.76
N GLY A 83 -15.31 1.81 -9.82
CA GLY A 83 -15.28 2.67 -8.65
C GLY A 83 -15.09 4.11 -9.04
N CYS A 84 -15.35 5.02 -8.11
CA CYS A 84 -14.99 6.43 -8.25
C CYS A 84 -14.09 6.91 -7.10
N THR A 85 -13.39 8.02 -7.31
CA THR A 85 -12.60 8.68 -6.27
C THR A 85 -13.50 9.11 -5.09
N GLY A 86 -12.89 9.42 -3.94
CA GLY A 86 -13.64 9.80 -2.72
C GLY A 86 -14.58 11.00 -2.91
N ASP A 87 -14.18 11.97 -3.74
CA ASP A 87 -14.98 13.14 -4.14
C ASP A 87 -15.95 12.83 -5.30
N ARG A 88 -15.90 11.61 -5.85
CA ARG A 88 -16.68 11.11 -7.00
C ARG A 88 -16.52 11.92 -8.28
N SER A 89 -15.44 12.68 -8.42
CA SER A 89 -15.19 13.49 -9.62
C SER A 89 -14.64 12.66 -10.78
N TRP A 90 -13.93 11.56 -10.48
CA TRP A 90 -13.36 10.63 -11.46
C TRP A 90 -13.74 9.20 -11.15
N CYS A 91 -13.97 8.41 -12.18
CA CYS A 91 -14.28 7.00 -12.06
C CYS A 91 -13.29 6.15 -12.86
N ASP A 92 -12.87 5.07 -12.22
CA ASP A 92 -12.06 4.01 -12.80
C ASP A 92 -12.97 3.12 -13.65
N VAL A 93 -12.66 3.04 -14.93
CA VAL A 93 -13.46 2.38 -15.95
C VAL A 93 -12.60 1.49 -16.85
N SER A 94 -13.24 0.51 -17.48
CA SER A 94 -12.66 -0.22 -18.59
C SER A 94 -13.48 -0.07 -19.86
N TRP A 95 -12.78 0.02 -20.98
CA TRP A 95 -13.36 0.07 -22.31
C TRP A 95 -12.39 -0.50 -23.34
N SER A 96 -12.88 -1.33 -24.26
CA SER A 96 -12.08 -1.91 -25.35
C SER A 96 -10.76 -2.57 -24.89
N GLY A 97 -10.79 -3.22 -23.72
CA GLY A 97 -9.61 -3.87 -23.13
C GLY A 97 -8.64 -2.92 -22.40
N ALA A 98 -8.84 -1.60 -22.47
CA ALA A 98 -8.05 -0.61 -21.74
C ALA A 98 -8.70 -0.26 -20.39
N ARG A 99 -7.85 0.06 -19.40
CA ARG A 99 -8.25 0.51 -18.05
C ARG A 99 -7.85 1.96 -17.84
N GLY A 100 -8.70 2.78 -17.24
CA GLY A 100 -8.38 4.19 -17.01
C GLY A 100 -9.45 4.97 -16.27
N TRP A 101 -9.27 6.28 -16.23
CA TRP A 101 -10.07 7.22 -15.46
C TRP A 101 -10.82 8.17 -16.38
N VAL A 102 -12.10 8.37 -16.08
CA VAL A 102 -12.99 9.29 -16.80
C VAL A 102 -13.70 10.16 -15.77
N ALA A 103 -13.92 11.43 -16.09
CA ALA A 103 -14.67 12.29 -15.18
C ALA A 103 -16.13 11.81 -15.10
N ALA A 104 -16.68 11.72 -13.90
CA ALA A 104 -17.99 11.12 -13.65
C ALA A 104 -19.11 11.79 -14.46
N SER A 105 -19.00 13.11 -14.70
CA SER A 105 -19.95 13.89 -15.50
C SER A 105 -20.08 13.45 -16.96
N TYR A 106 -19.15 12.64 -17.47
CA TYR A 106 -19.22 12.07 -18.83
C TYR A 106 -19.73 10.63 -18.86
N ILE A 107 -20.12 10.08 -17.72
CA ILE A 107 -20.63 8.71 -17.59
C ILE A 107 -22.12 8.78 -17.31
N GLN A 108 -22.90 8.02 -18.06
CA GLN A 108 -24.31 7.77 -17.80
C GLN A 108 -24.49 6.36 -17.28
N VAL A 109 -25.32 6.19 -16.25
CA VAL A 109 -25.72 4.90 -15.69
C VAL A 109 -27.23 4.74 -15.78
N PHE A 110 -27.72 3.50 -15.77
CA PHE A 110 -29.15 3.24 -15.65
C PHE A 110 -29.54 3.23 -14.18
N TYR A 111 -30.40 4.18 -13.79
CA TYR A 111 -30.92 4.30 -12.44
C TYR A 111 -32.43 4.55 -12.51
N ASN A 112 -33.21 3.79 -11.73
CA ASN A 112 -34.69 3.85 -11.73
C ASN A 112 -35.33 3.80 -13.13
N GLY A 113 -34.82 2.93 -14.00
CA GLY A 113 -35.33 2.76 -15.36
C GLY A 113 -35.02 3.92 -16.31
N ARG A 114 -34.16 4.87 -15.93
CA ARG A 114 -33.79 6.03 -16.76
C ARG A 114 -32.27 6.18 -16.86
N PRO A 115 -31.74 6.50 -18.06
CA PRO A 115 -30.35 6.92 -18.22
C PRO A 115 -30.09 8.23 -17.46
N THR A 116 -29.19 8.23 -16.49
CA THR A 116 -28.87 9.40 -15.65
C THR A 116 -27.35 9.61 -15.57
N VAL A 117 -26.90 10.86 -15.71
CA VAL A 117 -25.47 11.20 -15.55
C VAL A 117 -25.01 10.84 -14.14
N LEU A 118 -23.83 10.25 -14.05
CA LEU A 118 -23.25 9.84 -12.79
C LEU A 118 -22.82 11.08 -11.99
N THR A 119 -23.45 11.26 -10.83
CA THR A 119 -23.14 12.34 -9.89
C THR A 119 -22.67 11.77 -8.55
N ALA A 120 -22.12 12.65 -7.72
CA ALA A 120 -21.66 12.29 -6.38
C ALA A 120 -22.77 11.68 -5.49
N SER A 121 -24.03 12.11 -5.67
CA SER A 121 -25.18 11.59 -4.93
C SER A 121 -25.70 10.27 -5.49
N ILE A 122 -25.54 10.01 -6.78
CA ILE A 122 -26.02 8.79 -7.43
C ILE A 122 -25.03 7.63 -7.24
N ALA A 123 -23.72 7.88 -7.29
CA ALA A 123 -22.69 6.84 -7.23
C ALA A 123 -22.87 5.83 -6.06
N PRO A 124 -23.15 6.26 -4.81
CA PRO A 124 -23.38 5.32 -3.71
C PRO A 124 -24.66 4.51 -3.87
N VAL A 125 -25.71 5.12 -4.42
CA VAL A 125 -27.04 4.50 -4.56
C VAL A 125 -27.00 3.36 -5.57
N VAL A 126 -26.23 3.51 -6.64
CA VAL A 126 -26.04 2.47 -7.66
C VAL A 126 -24.96 1.45 -7.28
N GLY A 127 -24.36 1.55 -6.10
CA GLY A 127 -23.38 0.58 -5.59
C GLY A 127 -21.95 0.78 -6.09
N ILE A 128 -21.59 1.96 -6.61
CA ILE A 128 -20.22 2.27 -7.02
C ILE A 128 -19.35 2.49 -5.78
N ALA A 129 -18.29 1.68 -5.65
CA ALA A 129 -17.35 1.77 -4.55
C ALA A 129 -16.42 3.00 -4.67
N THR A 130 -15.85 3.40 -3.53
CA THR A 130 -14.73 4.34 -3.52
C THR A 130 -13.43 3.62 -3.83
N VAL A 131 -12.69 4.09 -4.83
CA VAL A 131 -11.37 3.57 -5.22
C VAL A 131 -10.31 4.66 -5.13
N ALA A 132 -9.06 4.23 -4.95
CA ALA A 132 -7.91 5.11 -4.90
C ALA A 132 -7.02 4.88 -6.12
N PHE A 133 -6.49 5.97 -6.67
CA PHE A 133 -5.43 5.89 -7.66
C PHE A 133 -4.07 5.73 -6.98
N SER A 134 -3.30 4.74 -7.40
CA SER A 134 -2.05 4.34 -6.76
C SER A 134 -0.98 3.94 -7.78
N VAL A 135 0.27 3.88 -7.33
CA VAL A 135 1.38 3.36 -8.16
C VAL A 135 1.16 1.89 -8.54
N ALA A 136 0.57 1.07 -7.66
CA ALA A 136 0.26 -0.32 -7.96
C ALA A 136 -0.76 -0.45 -9.12
N TYR A 137 -1.78 0.43 -9.14
CA TYR A 137 -2.71 0.52 -10.27
C TYR A 137 -1.98 0.93 -11.56
N TRP A 138 -1.08 1.90 -11.48
CA TRP A 138 -0.30 2.36 -12.65
C TRP A 138 0.57 1.24 -13.22
N ASP A 139 1.30 0.52 -12.36
CA ASP A 139 2.15 -0.60 -12.74
C ASP A 139 1.34 -1.76 -13.33
N ALA A 140 0.18 -2.05 -12.76
CA ALA A 140 -0.70 -3.11 -13.23
C ALA A 140 -1.27 -2.84 -14.63
N HIS A 141 -1.55 -1.58 -14.98
CA HIS A 141 -2.31 -1.25 -16.19
C HIS A 141 -1.50 -0.59 -17.30
N TYR A 142 -0.34 -0.02 -17.00
CA TYR A 142 0.36 0.86 -17.96
C TYR A 142 1.79 0.48 -18.28
N HIS A 143 2.27 -0.70 -17.88
CA HIS A 143 3.66 -1.14 -18.13
C HIS A 143 4.09 -1.06 -19.62
N SER A 144 3.15 -1.18 -20.56
CA SER A 144 3.40 -1.12 -22.00
C SER A 144 3.30 0.28 -22.62
N GLN A 145 2.97 1.30 -21.82
CA GLN A 145 2.75 2.66 -22.31
C GLN A 145 4.07 3.44 -22.41
N PRO A 146 4.26 4.26 -23.46
CA PRO A 146 5.52 4.98 -23.68
C PRO A 146 5.86 5.98 -22.56
N TRP A 147 4.84 6.44 -21.82
CA TRP A 147 4.98 7.37 -20.70
C TRP A 147 5.05 6.70 -19.33
N TYR A 148 5.02 5.37 -19.27
CA TYR A 148 4.98 4.57 -18.03
C TYR A 148 6.08 4.97 -17.03
N GLY A 149 7.32 5.09 -17.50
CA GLY A 149 8.49 5.42 -16.67
C GLY A 149 8.54 6.86 -16.16
N HIS A 150 7.55 7.69 -16.49
CA HIS A 150 7.49 9.10 -16.11
C HIS A 150 6.37 9.41 -15.11
N TRP A 151 5.99 8.44 -14.27
CA TRP A 151 4.98 8.60 -13.22
C TRP A 151 5.13 9.90 -12.38
N ASP A 152 6.36 10.23 -11.97
CA ASP A 152 6.67 11.42 -11.17
C ASP A 152 6.32 12.75 -11.86
N ARG A 153 6.18 12.76 -13.20
CA ARG A 153 5.75 13.94 -13.96
C ARG A 153 4.25 14.19 -13.85
N TYR A 154 3.46 13.13 -13.69
CA TYR A 154 2.00 13.20 -13.79
C TYR A 154 1.31 13.20 -12.42
N TYR A 155 1.89 12.53 -11.41
CA TYR A 155 1.34 12.44 -10.06
C TYR A 155 1.97 13.51 -9.14
N VAL A 156 1.44 14.73 -9.17
CA VAL A 156 1.84 15.80 -8.23
C VAL A 156 0.68 16.12 -7.29
N GLY A 157 0.57 15.41 -6.15
CA GLY A 157 -0.46 15.74 -5.14
C GLY A 157 -0.84 14.66 -4.11
N GLY A 158 0.10 14.14 -3.31
CA GLY A 158 -0.29 13.20 -2.24
C GLY A 158 0.69 12.97 -1.08
N GLY A 159 1.76 13.76 -0.96
CA GLY A 159 2.69 13.64 0.17
C GLY A 159 2.33 14.58 1.32
N SER A 160 2.54 14.15 2.56
CA SER A 160 2.42 15.02 3.74
C SER A 160 3.78 15.22 4.41
N ARG A 161 4.01 16.43 4.93
CA ARG A 161 5.19 16.75 5.73
C ARG A 161 4.74 17.46 7.01
N SER A 162 5.12 16.88 8.14
CA SER A 162 4.92 17.47 9.46
C SER A 162 6.28 17.79 10.05
N VAL A 163 6.45 19.02 10.53
CA VAL A 163 7.72 19.52 11.07
C VAL A 163 7.47 20.12 12.43
N VAL A 164 8.35 19.80 13.38
CA VAL A 164 8.46 20.48 14.66
C VAL A 164 9.90 20.97 14.76
N ALA A 165 10.09 22.25 15.08
CA ALA A 165 11.42 22.81 15.27
C ALA A 165 11.39 23.81 16.43
N GLY A 166 12.52 23.97 17.10
CA GLY A 166 12.68 24.88 18.22
C GLY A 166 14.14 25.18 18.52
N CYS A 167 14.36 26.33 19.12
CA CYS A 167 15.67 26.78 19.60
C CYS A 167 15.52 27.34 21.02
N GLY A 168 16.57 27.17 21.81
CA GLY A 168 16.79 27.84 23.09
C GLY A 168 18.23 28.30 23.20
N ASP A 169 18.61 28.85 24.36
CA ASP A 169 19.88 29.56 24.54
C ASP A 169 21.14 28.71 24.31
N ARG A 170 21.03 27.38 24.44
CA ARG A 170 22.16 26.44 24.30
C ARG A 170 22.07 25.56 23.05
N GLY A 171 21.04 25.71 22.23
CA GLY A 171 20.86 24.79 21.11
C GLY A 171 19.58 24.91 20.31
N CYS A 172 19.59 24.27 19.14
CA CYS A 172 18.47 24.18 18.21
C CYS A 172 18.22 22.74 17.81
N GLY A 173 16.97 22.40 17.53
CA GLY A 173 16.60 21.08 17.05
C GLY A 173 15.37 21.11 16.15
N ALA A 174 15.28 20.13 15.27
CA ALA A 174 14.12 19.91 14.43
C ALA A 174 13.86 18.42 14.23
N ALA A 175 12.59 18.07 14.13
CA ALA A 175 12.11 16.76 13.72
C ALA A 175 11.12 16.94 12.57
N ALA A 176 11.20 16.04 11.60
CA ALA A 176 10.27 16.01 10.48
C ALA A 176 9.86 14.57 10.17
N VAL A 177 8.58 14.39 9.90
CA VAL A 177 8.03 13.19 9.29
C VAL A 177 7.48 13.57 7.94
N THR A 178 8.04 12.96 6.89
CA THR A 178 7.58 13.08 5.52
C THR A 178 6.98 11.75 5.10
N ARG A 179 5.69 11.73 4.77
CA ARG A 179 5.06 10.60 4.10
C ARG A 179 5.01 10.91 2.61
N GLY A 180 5.72 10.11 1.84
CA GLY A 180 5.68 10.18 0.39
C GLY A 180 4.31 9.74 -0.12
N PRO A 181 3.85 10.31 -1.26
CA PRO A 181 2.59 9.94 -1.91
C PRO A 181 2.49 8.44 -2.26
N TYR A 182 3.63 7.75 -2.31
CA TYR A 182 3.75 6.37 -2.75
C TYR A 182 3.84 5.35 -1.60
N GLY A 183 3.66 5.76 -0.33
CA GLY A 183 3.74 4.88 0.86
C GLY A 183 5.12 4.80 1.51
N GLY A 184 6.14 5.43 0.91
CA GLY A 184 7.44 5.62 1.55
C GLY A 184 7.39 6.65 2.68
N THR A 185 8.16 6.45 3.74
CA THR A 185 8.20 7.37 4.88
C THR A 185 9.62 7.76 5.22
N ARG A 186 9.86 9.03 5.53
CA ARG A 186 11.09 9.49 6.14
C ARG A 186 10.77 10.15 7.48
N ALA A 187 11.35 9.63 8.56
CA ALA A 187 11.40 10.31 9.84
C ALA A 187 12.85 10.75 10.07
N ALA A 188 13.05 12.01 10.41
CA ALA A 188 14.37 12.54 10.72
C ALA A 188 14.29 13.48 11.91
N ALA A 189 15.30 13.44 12.75
CA ALA A 189 15.52 14.41 13.82
C ALA A 189 16.98 14.81 13.83
N ALA A 190 17.25 16.09 14.05
CA ALA A 190 18.60 16.60 14.20
C ALA A 190 18.59 17.78 15.16
N GLY A 191 19.72 18.02 15.82
CA GLY A 191 19.90 19.15 16.68
C GLY A 191 21.35 19.34 17.11
N CYS A 192 21.60 20.47 17.74
CA CYS A 192 22.87 20.85 18.31
C CYS A 192 22.66 21.41 19.71
N HIS A 193 23.51 21.00 20.65
CA HIS A 193 23.56 21.52 22.01
C HIS A 193 25.02 21.63 22.47
N ASP A 194 25.46 22.83 22.86
CA ASP A 194 26.81 23.12 23.36
C ASP A 194 27.94 22.49 22.51
N GLY A 195 27.94 22.78 21.20
CA GLY A 195 28.96 22.27 20.27
C GLY A 195 28.84 20.79 19.90
N ASN A 196 27.89 20.06 20.50
CA ASN A 196 27.56 18.69 20.12
C ASN A 196 26.34 18.68 19.19
N CYS A 197 26.58 18.32 17.93
CA CYS A 197 25.56 18.23 16.91
C CYS A 197 25.31 16.78 16.53
N GLY A 198 24.07 16.42 16.25
CA GLY A 198 23.76 15.08 15.82
C GLY A 198 22.40 14.97 15.17
N GLY A 199 22.17 13.84 14.54
CA GLY A 199 20.88 13.54 13.96
C GLY A 199 20.76 12.08 13.55
N ALA A 200 19.52 11.69 13.36
CA ALA A 200 19.14 10.40 12.85
C ALA A 200 18.07 10.55 11.78
N ALA A 201 18.08 9.64 10.83
CA ALA A 201 17.02 9.53 9.84
C ALA A 201 16.75 8.06 9.53
N VAL A 202 15.45 7.74 9.44
CA VAL A 202 14.97 6.47 8.94
C VAL A 202 14.11 6.75 7.72
N THR A 203 14.48 6.15 6.59
CA THR A 203 13.73 6.16 5.35
C THR A 203 13.24 4.75 5.07
N ARG A 204 11.94 4.59 4.78
CA ARG A 204 11.34 3.35 4.26
C ARG A 204 10.84 3.62 2.85
N GLY A 205 11.26 2.77 1.91
CA GLY A 205 10.84 2.86 0.53
C GLY A 205 9.39 2.39 0.34
N PRO A 206 8.70 2.87 -0.71
CA PRO A 206 7.35 2.45 -1.04
C PRO A 206 7.25 0.97 -1.44
N ASN A 207 8.29 0.44 -2.10
CA ASN A 207 8.34 -0.93 -2.63
C ASN A 207 9.18 -1.87 -1.75
N GLY A 208 9.28 -1.57 -0.46
CA GLY A 208 10.21 -2.24 0.46
C GLY A 208 11.63 -1.67 0.41
N GLY A 209 12.46 -2.16 1.33
CA GLY A 209 13.78 -1.57 1.59
C GLY A 209 13.72 -0.27 2.41
N GLY A 210 14.87 0.17 2.89
CA GLY A 210 14.99 1.35 3.71
C GLY A 210 16.42 1.65 4.12
N ARG A 211 16.62 2.84 4.66
CA ARG A 211 17.89 3.29 5.19
C ARG A 211 17.68 3.88 6.58
N ALA A 212 18.40 3.36 7.56
CA ALA A 212 18.56 4.00 8.86
C ALA A 212 19.96 4.59 8.92
N ALA A 213 20.08 5.81 9.41
CA ALA A 213 21.38 6.43 9.63
C ALA A 213 21.34 7.29 10.89
N VAL A 214 22.48 7.33 11.56
CA VAL A 214 22.75 8.20 12.70
C VAL A 214 24.14 8.78 12.52
N GLY A 215 24.33 10.02 12.93
CA GLY A 215 25.63 10.65 12.93
C GLY A 215 25.65 11.85 13.85
N GLY A 216 26.85 12.21 14.28
CA GLY A 216 27.07 13.36 15.13
C GLY A 216 28.52 13.78 15.16
N CYS A 217 28.72 14.99 15.65
CA CYS A 217 29.99 15.66 15.81
C CYS A 217 29.99 16.36 17.16
N GLY A 218 30.95 16.00 18.00
CA GLY A 218 31.33 16.79 19.15
C GLY A 218 32.50 17.74 18.83
N PRO A 219 33.09 18.35 19.86
CA PRO A 219 34.22 19.27 19.71
C PRO A 219 35.45 18.61 19.08
N GLU A 220 35.74 17.35 19.45
CA GLU A 220 36.98 16.68 19.08
C GLU A 220 36.80 15.61 18.00
N LYS A 221 35.58 15.10 17.84
CA LYS A 221 35.35 13.91 17.00
C LYS A 221 34.00 13.92 16.32
N CYS A 222 33.98 13.40 15.11
CA CYS A 222 32.79 13.14 14.33
C CYS A 222 32.67 11.65 14.03
N GLY A 223 31.43 11.17 13.94
CA GLY A 223 31.17 9.79 13.55
C GLY A 223 29.75 9.56 13.09
N GLY A 224 29.54 8.43 12.43
CA GLY A 224 28.22 8.02 12.00
C GLY A 224 28.18 6.59 11.49
N ALA A 225 26.96 6.10 11.38
CA ALA A 225 26.66 4.79 10.86
C ALA A 225 25.38 4.84 10.02
N SER A 226 25.28 3.91 9.07
CA SER A 226 24.07 3.69 8.32
C SER A 226 23.90 2.23 7.96
N VAL A 227 22.65 1.80 7.93
CA VAL A 227 22.21 0.49 7.46
C VAL A 227 21.24 0.74 6.31
N THR A 228 21.54 0.19 5.14
CA THR A 228 20.66 0.23 3.97
C THR A 228 20.21 -1.19 3.67
N ARG A 229 18.91 -1.45 3.71
CA ARG A 229 18.28 -2.68 3.22
C ARG A 229 17.62 -2.38 1.88
N GLY A 230 17.98 -3.08 0.81
CA GLY A 230 17.31 -2.94 -0.47
C GLY A 230 15.94 -3.62 -0.50
N PRO A 231 15.15 -3.39 -1.55
CA PRO A 231 13.80 -3.95 -1.70
C PRO A 231 13.76 -5.49 -1.67
N LEU A 232 14.83 -6.13 -2.13
CA LEU A 232 14.99 -7.58 -2.22
C LEU A 232 15.70 -8.18 -0.99
N GLY A 233 15.83 -7.43 0.11
CA GLY A 233 16.38 -7.91 1.39
C GLY A 233 17.90 -7.80 1.55
N ASN A 234 18.64 -7.42 0.51
CA ASN A 234 20.09 -7.20 0.57
C ASN A 234 20.43 -6.07 1.57
N THR A 235 21.34 -6.31 2.51
CA THR A 235 21.71 -5.33 3.54
C THR A 235 23.16 -4.86 3.37
N ARG A 236 23.38 -3.55 3.43
CA ARG A 236 24.70 -2.91 3.47
C ARG A 236 24.82 -2.05 4.72
N ILE A 237 25.92 -2.24 5.46
CA ILE A 237 26.25 -1.45 6.65
C ILE A 237 27.47 -0.61 6.33
N ARG A 238 27.46 0.66 6.75
CA ARG A 238 28.61 1.58 6.67
C ARG A 238 28.73 2.32 7.98
N HIS A 239 29.94 2.46 8.49
CA HIS A 239 30.24 3.28 9.66
C HIS A 239 31.63 3.90 9.49
N GLY A 240 31.86 5.01 10.18
CA GLY A 240 33.13 5.70 10.17
C GLY A 240 33.18 6.82 11.20
N SER A 241 34.40 7.20 11.56
CA SER A 241 34.67 8.33 12.44
C SER A 241 35.99 8.97 12.06
N PHE A 242 36.14 10.25 12.37
CA PHE A 242 37.38 10.99 12.20
C PHE A 242 37.47 12.05 13.31
N ASP A 243 38.70 12.38 13.67
CA ASP A 243 38.97 13.42 14.66
C ASP A 243 38.96 14.79 13.97
N ARG A 244 38.49 15.82 14.69
CA ARG A 244 38.46 17.20 14.18
C ARG A 244 39.85 17.81 14.34
N PRO A 245 40.37 18.49 13.31
CA PRO A 245 41.64 19.21 13.39
C PRO A 245 41.55 20.40 14.34
#